data_AF-A0A8J2PBJ0-F1
#
_entry.id   AF-A0A8J2PBJ0-F1
#
_cell.length_a   1.000
_cell.length_b   1.000
_cell.length_c   1.000
_cell.angle_alpha   90.00
_cell.angle_beta   90.00
_cell.angle_gamma   90.00
#
_symmetry.space_group_name_H-M   'P 1'
#
loop_
_entity.id
_entity.type
_entity.pdbx_description
1 polymer ?
#
loop_
_entity_poly.entity_id
_entity_poly.type
_entity_poly.pdbx_seq_one_letter_code
_entity_poly.pdbx_strand_id
1 'polypeptide(L)'
;MILVQNGLNQITDVASKHFECIVQYLFGHFIWTFTTMESACSQIEAANTYGLKALYDDLFEKLAQLVIKRLAVFNNGVACRAWVLFKTLDKNNMLAETARDYILKNAAEILRGDTFLDLSKNDLLDILKDDNLAVESELDVYKALIRWGAH
;
A
#
# COMPACT_ATOMS: atom_id res chain seq x y z
N MET A 1 -52.61 -12.12 0.18
CA MET A 1 -51.71 -12.22 -0.98
C MET A 1 -50.72 -11.06 -0.86
N ILE A 2 -49.65 -11.25 -0.09
CA ILE A 2 -48.67 -10.20 0.20
C ILE A 2 -47.47 -10.43 -0.72
N LEU A 3 -47.24 -9.46 -1.60
CA LEU A 3 -46.06 -9.36 -2.45
C LEU A 3 -44.85 -9.13 -1.54
N VAL A 4 -43.99 -10.13 -1.38
CA VAL A 4 -42.67 -9.95 -0.77
C VAL A 4 -41.72 -9.47 -1.87
N GLN A 5 -41.73 -8.16 -2.12
CA GLN A 5 -40.55 -7.47 -2.66
C GLN A 5 -39.56 -7.35 -1.50
N ASN A 6 -38.56 -8.23 -1.44
CA ASN A 6 -37.43 -8.04 -0.53
C ASN A 6 -36.12 -8.33 -1.25
N GLY A 7 -35.27 -7.31 -1.33
CA GLY A 7 -33.86 -7.52 -1.00
C GLY A 7 -32.84 -7.40 -2.12
N LEU A 8 -33.04 -6.60 -3.17
CA LEU A 8 -31.88 -6.02 -3.85
C LEU A 8 -31.37 -4.86 -2.98
N ASN A 9 -30.58 -5.19 -1.95
CA ASN A 9 -29.79 -4.19 -1.27
C ASN A 9 -28.80 -3.66 -2.31
N GLN A 10 -29.10 -2.49 -2.87
CA GLN A 10 -28.13 -1.74 -3.66
C GLN A 10 -26.95 -1.43 -2.73
N ILE A 11 -25.85 -2.15 -2.93
CA ILE A 11 -24.59 -1.81 -2.28
C ILE A 11 -24.01 -0.66 -3.11
N THR A 12 -24.47 0.55 -2.81
CA THR A 12 -24.19 1.77 -3.59
C THR A 12 -22.73 2.23 -3.53
N ASP A 13 -21.93 1.66 -2.63
CA ASP A 13 -20.59 2.15 -2.30
C ASP A 13 -19.50 1.07 -2.37
N VAL A 14 -19.80 -0.06 -3.02
CA VAL A 14 -18.76 -1.02 -3.37
C VAL A 14 -18.28 -0.71 -4.78
N ALA A 15 -17.02 -0.27 -4.93
CA ALA A 15 -16.34 -0.42 -6.20
C ALA A 15 -16.47 -1.90 -6.61
N SER A 16 -17.16 -2.20 -7.72
CA SER A 16 -17.63 -3.55 -8.13
C SER A 16 -16.60 -4.68 -7.92
N LYS A 17 -15.31 -4.34 -8.00
CA LYS A 17 -14.15 -5.20 -7.76
C LYS A 17 -14.04 -5.72 -6.32
N HIS A 18 -14.39 -4.92 -5.31
CA HIS A 18 -14.36 -5.34 -3.91
C HIS A 18 -15.48 -6.34 -3.58
N PHE A 19 -16.66 -6.18 -4.20
CA PHE A 19 -17.80 -7.08 -3.99
C PHE A 19 -17.48 -8.47 -4.54
N GLU A 20 -16.90 -8.51 -5.74
CA GLU A 20 -16.49 -9.75 -6.39
C GLU A 20 -15.46 -10.52 -5.53
N CYS A 21 -14.49 -9.81 -4.92
CA CYS A 21 -13.56 -10.43 -3.97
C CYS A 21 -14.27 -11.02 -2.74
N ILE A 22 -15.21 -10.29 -2.13
CA ILE A 22 -15.92 -10.81 -0.95
C ILE A 22 -16.71 -12.07 -1.29
N VAL A 23 -17.40 -12.06 -2.44
CA VAL A 23 -18.17 -13.21 -2.93
C VAL A 23 -17.25 -14.40 -3.19
N GLN A 24 -16.14 -14.22 -3.92
CA GLN A 24 -15.19 -15.31 -4.18
C GLN A 24 -14.62 -15.92 -2.89
N TYR A 25 -14.49 -15.12 -1.82
CA TYR A 25 -13.98 -15.59 -0.52
C TYR A 25 -15.02 -16.45 0.19
N LEU A 26 -16.25 -15.97 0.26
CA LEU A 26 -17.35 -16.68 0.92
C LEU A 26 -17.68 -18.02 0.25
N PHE A 27 -17.50 -18.13 -1.07
CA PHE A 27 -17.82 -19.34 -1.83
C PHE A 27 -16.63 -20.29 -2.04
N GLY A 28 -15.47 -20.03 -1.41
CA GLY A 28 -14.34 -20.98 -1.42
C GLY A 28 -13.62 -21.13 -2.76
N HIS A 29 -13.87 -20.24 -3.73
CA HIS A 29 -13.23 -20.24 -5.05
C HIS A 29 -11.98 -19.36 -5.13
N PHE A 30 -11.41 -18.99 -3.98
CA PHE A 30 -10.42 -17.92 -3.94
C PHE A 30 -9.01 -18.37 -4.35
N ILE A 31 -8.63 -18.12 -5.61
CA ILE A 31 -7.25 -18.20 -6.09
C ILE A 31 -6.69 -16.78 -6.20
N TRP A 32 -5.93 -16.35 -5.20
CA TRP A 32 -5.35 -15.01 -5.21
C TRP A 32 -4.22 -14.91 -6.24
N THR A 33 -4.44 -14.11 -7.28
CA THR A 33 -3.37 -13.62 -8.15
C THR A 33 -3.45 -12.10 -8.21
N PHE A 34 -2.97 -11.42 -7.15
CA PHE A 34 -2.71 -9.98 -7.28
C PHE A 34 -1.49 -9.82 -8.19
N THR A 35 -1.72 -9.35 -9.41
CA THR A 35 -0.65 -9.07 -10.37
C THR A 35 0.05 -7.74 -10.03
N THR A 36 -0.65 -6.82 -9.34
CA THR A 36 -0.16 -5.48 -8.98
C THR A 36 -0.38 -5.15 -7.50
N MET A 37 0.45 -4.23 -6.95
CA MET A 37 0.26 -3.70 -5.59
C MET A 37 -1.11 -3.04 -5.41
N GLU A 38 -1.57 -2.27 -6.41
CA GLU A 38 -2.87 -1.59 -6.37
C GLU A 38 -4.02 -2.56 -6.13
N SER A 39 -4.02 -3.71 -6.81
CA SER A 39 -5.04 -4.74 -6.60
C SER A 39 -5.00 -5.31 -5.19
N ALA A 40 -3.81 -5.42 -4.59
CA ALA A 40 -3.64 -5.94 -3.25
C ALA A 40 -4.09 -4.90 -2.19
N CYS A 41 -3.76 -3.63 -2.37
CA CYS A 41 -4.21 -2.52 -1.51
C CYS A 41 -5.74 -2.43 -1.46
N SER A 42 -6.39 -2.36 -2.63
CA SER A 42 -7.85 -2.25 -2.74
C SER A 42 -8.58 -3.41 -2.06
N GLN A 43 -8.02 -4.61 -2.11
CA GLN A 43 -8.63 -5.80 -1.49
C GLN A 43 -8.46 -5.82 0.02
N ILE A 44 -7.34 -5.32 0.55
CA ILE A 44 -7.18 -5.15 2.00
C ILE A 44 -8.11 -4.04 2.53
N GLU A 45 -8.20 -2.91 1.82
CA GLU A 45 -9.12 -1.82 2.16
C GLU A 45 -10.56 -2.32 2.21
N ALA A 46 -10.97 -3.14 1.23
CA ALA A 46 -12.27 -3.80 1.25
C ALA A 46 -12.42 -4.73 2.46
N ALA A 47 -11.48 -5.66 2.68
CA ALA A 47 -11.56 -6.59 3.81
C ALA A 47 -11.68 -5.87 5.16
N ASN A 48 -10.95 -4.76 5.32
CA ASN A 48 -11.03 -3.89 6.49
C ASN A 48 -12.40 -3.18 6.58
N THR A 49 -12.88 -2.59 5.49
CA THR A 49 -14.16 -1.86 5.42
C THR A 49 -15.35 -2.77 5.80
N TYR A 50 -15.31 -4.03 5.37
CA TYR A 50 -16.39 -4.99 5.60
C TYR A 50 -16.19 -5.89 6.83
N GLY A 51 -15.14 -5.64 7.65
CA GLY A 51 -14.92 -6.36 8.91
C GLY A 51 -14.56 -7.85 8.74
N LEU A 52 -14.05 -8.25 7.57
CA LEU A 52 -13.72 -9.62 7.25
C LEU A 52 -12.33 -9.96 7.80
N LYS A 53 -12.22 -10.17 9.12
CA LYS A 53 -10.93 -10.30 9.82
C LYS A 53 -10.05 -11.44 9.29
N ALA A 54 -10.60 -12.63 9.08
CA ALA A 54 -9.81 -13.76 8.58
C ALA A 54 -9.27 -13.50 7.16
N LEU A 55 -10.09 -12.86 6.31
CA LEU A 55 -9.67 -12.40 5.00
C LEU A 55 -8.59 -11.32 5.10
N TYR A 56 -8.75 -10.36 6.00
CA TYR A 56 -7.75 -9.32 6.24
C TYR A 56 -6.41 -9.91 6.66
N ASP A 57 -6.40 -10.83 7.62
CA ASP A 57 -5.17 -11.44 8.14
C ASP A 57 -4.45 -12.22 7.02
N ASP A 58 -5.18 -13.04 6.24
CA ASP A 58 -4.62 -13.79 5.10
C ASP A 58 -4.09 -12.88 3.98
N LEU A 59 -4.83 -11.82 3.66
CA LEU A 59 -4.45 -10.83 2.65
C LEU A 59 -3.20 -10.07 3.07
N PHE A 60 -3.17 -9.65 4.33
CA PHE A 60 -2.06 -8.91 4.90
C PHE A 60 -0.80 -9.76 4.92
N GLU A 61 -0.89 -11.03 5.31
CA GLU A 61 0.25 -11.96 5.28
C GLU A 61 0.76 -12.18 3.84
N LYS A 62 -0.13 -12.36 2.87
CA LYS A 62 0.29 -12.49 1.46
C LYS A 62 0.89 -11.22 0.90
N LEU A 63 0.34 -10.06 1.24
CA LEU A 63 0.88 -8.77 0.82
C LEU A 63 2.24 -8.54 1.47
N ALA A 64 2.42 -8.90 2.75
CA ALA A 64 3.71 -8.90 3.43
C ALA A 64 4.73 -9.77 2.69
N GLN A 65 4.37 -11.01 2.36
CA GLN A 65 5.25 -11.92 1.61
C GLN A 65 5.57 -11.40 0.21
N LEU A 66 4.59 -10.85 -0.50
CA LEU A 66 4.78 -10.24 -1.81
C LEU A 66 5.68 -9.02 -1.73
N VAL A 67 5.48 -8.14 -0.75
CA VAL A 67 6.29 -6.92 -0.60
C VAL A 67 7.68 -7.27 -0.11
N ILE A 68 7.88 -8.21 0.82
CA ILE A 68 9.23 -8.68 1.22
C ILE A 68 9.94 -9.32 0.02
N LYS A 69 9.26 -10.19 -0.72
CA LYS A 69 9.82 -10.84 -1.93
C LYS A 69 10.08 -9.85 -3.06
N ARG A 70 9.24 -8.82 -3.19
CA ARG A 70 9.39 -7.78 -4.22
C ARG A 70 10.38 -6.69 -3.80
N LEU A 71 10.49 -6.30 -2.54
CA LEU A 71 11.53 -5.39 -2.02
C LEU A 71 12.94 -5.96 -2.30
N ALA A 72 13.08 -7.28 -2.29
CA ALA A 72 14.32 -7.96 -2.68
C ALA A 72 14.63 -7.92 -4.19
N VAL A 73 13.66 -7.54 -5.05
CA VAL A 73 13.75 -7.68 -6.52
C VAL A 73 13.33 -6.40 -7.29
N PHE A 74 12.68 -5.42 -6.67
CA PHE A 74 12.08 -4.26 -7.34
C PHE A 74 12.90 -2.99 -7.27
N ASN A 75 12.66 -2.19 -8.31
CA ASN A 75 13.01 -0.79 -8.42
C ASN A 75 12.48 0.06 -7.24
N ASN A 76 13.11 1.21 -7.07
CA ASN A 76 12.80 2.24 -6.08
C ASN A 76 11.35 2.75 -6.09
N GLY A 77 10.60 2.46 -7.16
CA GLY A 77 9.25 2.96 -7.40
C GLY A 77 8.20 2.49 -6.39
N VAL A 78 8.32 1.23 -5.96
CA VAL A 78 7.26 0.56 -5.20
C VAL A 78 7.39 0.83 -3.69
N ALA A 79 8.58 1.24 -3.23
CA ALA A 79 8.89 1.38 -1.81
C ALA A 79 8.09 2.48 -1.11
N CYS A 80 8.03 3.69 -1.68
CA CYS A 80 7.30 4.83 -1.10
C CYS A 80 5.80 4.52 -0.95
N ARG A 81 5.19 3.93 -1.97
CA ARG A 81 3.76 3.55 -1.96
C ARG A 81 3.48 2.44 -0.94
N ALA A 82 4.35 1.43 -0.87
CA ALA A 82 4.22 0.36 0.12
C ALA A 82 4.30 0.91 1.55
N TRP A 83 5.25 1.81 1.82
CA TRP A 83 5.40 2.41 3.14
C TRP A 83 4.16 3.18 3.59
N VAL A 84 3.62 4.07 2.74
CA VAL A 84 2.39 4.84 3.05
C VAL A 84 1.19 3.91 3.29
N LEU A 85 1.05 2.88 2.47
CA LEU A 85 0.00 1.87 2.64
C LEU A 85 0.13 1.16 3.99
N PHE A 86 1.32 0.67 4.32
CA PHE A 86 1.55 -0.04 5.56
C PHE A 86 1.39 0.84 6.79
N LYS A 87 1.78 2.12 6.76
CA LYS A 87 1.48 3.06 7.85
C LYS A 87 -0.02 3.13 8.16
N THR A 88 -0.86 2.89 7.17
CA THR A 88 -2.33 2.96 7.30
C THR A 88 -2.94 1.63 7.76
N LEU A 89 -2.36 0.50 7.33
CA LEU A 89 -2.94 -0.83 7.50
C LEU A 89 -2.24 -1.67 8.59
N ASP A 90 -0.94 -1.51 8.76
CA ASP A 90 -0.14 -2.32 9.67
C ASP A 90 -0.25 -1.79 11.11
N LYS A 91 -1.14 -2.41 11.90
CA LYS A 91 -1.33 -2.08 13.32
C LYS A 91 -0.06 -2.25 14.16
N ASN A 92 0.86 -3.11 13.74
CA ASN A 92 2.11 -3.37 14.45
C ASN A 92 3.30 -2.61 13.84
N ASN A 93 3.06 -1.85 12.77
CA ASN A 93 4.04 -1.05 12.02
C ASN A 93 5.26 -1.82 11.47
N MET A 94 5.36 -3.14 11.62
CA MET A 94 6.53 -3.93 11.23
C MET A 94 6.86 -3.83 9.73
N LEU A 95 5.86 -3.93 8.86
CA LEU A 95 6.01 -3.82 7.41
C LEU A 95 6.23 -2.37 6.99
N ALA A 96 5.62 -1.42 7.70
CA ALA A 96 5.88 -0.01 7.48
C ALA A 96 7.35 0.30 7.80
N GLU A 97 7.87 -0.11 8.95
CA GLU A 97 9.28 0.05 9.30
C GLU A 97 10.20 -0.68 8.31
N THR A 98 9.83 -1.89 7.87
CA THR A 98 10.62 -2.62 6.86
C THR A 98 10.71 -1.86 5.53
N ALA A 99 9.58 -1.32 5.06
CA ALA A 99 9.56 -0.50 3.84
C ALA A 99 10.31 0.82 4.04
N ARG A 100 10.20 1.43 5.23
CA ARG A 100 10.91 2.65 5.60
C ARG A 100 12.42 2.43 5.62
N ASP A 101 12.91 1.38 6.26
CA ASP A 101 14.32 1.00 6.30
C ASP A 101 14.88 0.79 4.89
N TYR A 102 14.09 0.17 4.01
CA TYR A 102 14.47 0.03 2.61
C TYR A 102 14.58 1.40 1.92
N ILE A 103 13.62 2.30 2.17
CA ILE A 103 13.65 3.66 1.63
C ILE A 103 14.91 4.40 2.09
N LEU A 104 15.23 4.35 3.37
CA LEU A 104 16.38 5.03 3.94
C LEU A 104 17.69 4.51 3.34
N LYS A 105 17.84 3.19 3.22
CA LYS A 105 19.06 2.56 2.65
C LYS A 105 19.26 2.83 1.16
N ASN A 106 18.17 3.09 0.41
CA ASN A 106 18.20 3.33 -1.03
C ASN A 106 17.78 4.77 -1.37
N ALA A 107 17.88 5.70 -0.41
CA ALA A 107 17.34 7.05 -0.53
C ALA A 107 17.91 7.82 -1.74
N ALA A 108 19.20 7.65 -2.01
CA ALA A 108 19.85 8.27 -3.18
C ALA A 108 19.15 7.92 -4.51
N GLU A 109 18.72 6.67 -4.68
CA GLU A 109 18.03 6.26 -5.91
C GLU A 109 16.54 6.62 -5.89
N ILE A 110 15.89 6.53 -4.72
CA ILE A 110 14.48 6.90 -4.54
C ILE A 110 14.24 8.39 -4.82
N LEU A 111 15.10 9.26 -4.31
CA LEU A 111 15.02 10.71 -4.52
C LEU A 111 15.30 11.13 -5.97
N ARG A 112 15.95 10.26 -6.76
CA ARG A 112 16.12 10.45 -8.21
C ARG A 112 14.88 9.99 -8.99
N GLY A 113 14.14 8.99 -8.50
CA GLY A 113 12.90 8.51 -9.11
C GLY A 113 11.73 9.49 -9.00
N ASP A 114 10.56 9.09 -9.51
CA ASP A 114 9.34 9.92 -9.46
C ASP A 114 8.37 9.50 -8.35
N THR A 115 8.54 8.32 -7.77
CA THR A 115 7.58 7.76 -6.82
C THR A 115 7.62 8.40 -5.44
N PHE A 116 8.68 9.14 -5.12
CA PHE A 116 8.71 9.98 -3.93
C PHE A 116 7.91 11.29 -4.12
N LEU A 117 7.59 11.66 -5.37
CA LEU A 117 6.80 12.86 -5.69
C LEU A 117 5.35 12.73 -5.21
N ASP A 118 4.83 11.50 -5.16
CA ASP A 118 3.48 11.20 -4.67
C ASP A 118 3.35 11.25 -3.13
N LEU A 119 4.45 11.42 -2.39
CA LEU A 119 4.42 11.46 -0.93
C LEU A 119 3.78 12.74 -0.42
N SER A 120 2.98 12.61 0.65
CA SER A 120 2.49 13.78 1.38
C SER A 120 3.66 14.56 2.00
N LYS A 121 3.47 15.85 2.27
CA LYS A 121 4.49 16.68 2.95
C LYS A 121 4.98 16.04 4.26
N ASN A 122 4.06 15.47 5.04
CA ASN A 122 4.39 14.87 6.33
C ASN A 122 5.22 13.59 6.12
N ASP A 123 4.81 12.74 5.20
CA ASP A 123 5.53 11.50 4.89
C ASP A 123 6.93 11.78 4.32
N LEU A 124 7.06 12.80 3.46
CA LEU A 124 8.36 13.21 2.97
C LEU A 124 9.26 13.74 4.10
N LEU A 125 8.72 14.58 4.99
CA LEU A 125 9.48 15.08 6.13
C LEU A 125 9.90 13.95 7.09
N ASP A 126 9.06 12.94 7.28
CA ASP A 126 9.36 11.77 8.12
C ASP A 126 10.54 10.94 7.56
N ILE A 127 10.71 10.91 6.24
CA ILE A 127 11.89 10.29 5.59
C ILE A 127 13.10 11.21 5.71
N LEU A 128 12.95 12.48 5.34
CA LEU A 128 14.09 13.40 5.20
C LEU A 128 14.71 13.84 6.54
N LYS A 129 13.98 13.72 7.64
CA LYS A 129 14.49 14.00 9.00
C LYS A 129 15.22 12.81 9.63
N ASP A 130 15.27 11.66 8.96
CA ASP A 130 15.92 10.48 9.53
C ASP A 130 17.44 10.57 9.38
N ASP A 131 18.17 10.39 10.48
CA ASP A 131 19.63 10.42 10.51
C ASP A 131 20.29 9.27 9.72
N ASN A 132 19.53 8.20 9.42
CA ASN A 132 20.01 7.04 8.65
C ASN A 132 19.70 7.16 7.15
N LEU A 133 19.27 8.33 6.67
CA LEU A 133 19.01 8.58 5.26
C LEU A 133 20.30 8.43 4.43
N ALA A 134 20.41 7.34 3.67
CA ALA A 134 21.60 7.03 2.88
C ALA A 134 21.61 7.83 1.57
N VAL A 135 22.21 9.02 1.63
CA VAL A 135 22.42 9.92 0.50
C VAL A 135 23.89 10.28 0.36
N GLU A 136 24.35 10.50 -0.87
CA GLU A 136 25.73 10.89 -1.17
C GLU A 136 26.02 12.35 -0.76
N SER A 137 24.99 13.21 -0.83
CA SER A 137 25.11 14.64 -0.51
C SER A 137 23.76 15.24 -0.11
N GLU A 138 23.78 16.19 0.82
CA GLU A 138 22.62 17.05 1.15
C GLU A 138 22.13 17.85 -0.08
N LEU A 139 23.02 18.11 -1.05
CA LEU A 139 22.64 18.77 -2.29
C LEU A 139 21.64 17.93 -3.10
N ASP A 140 21.73 16.60 -3.04
CA ASP A 140 20.80 15.72 -3.73
C ASP A 140 19.42 15.73 -3.06
N VAL A 141 19.39 15.81 -1.73
CA VAL A 141 18.15 16.00 -0.96
C VAL A 141 17.50 17.34 -1.34
N TYR A 142 18.29 18.42 -1.38
CA TYR A 142 17.79 19.73 -1.79
C TYR A 142 17.21 19.72 -3.21
N LYS A 143 17.90 19.13 -4.18
CA LYS A 143 17.39 19.00 -5.56
C LYS A 143 16.10 18.19 -5.62
N ALA A 144 16.02 17.10 -4.87
CA ALA A 144 14.81 16.29 -4.79
C ALA A 144 13.63 17.07 -4.18
N LEU A 145 13.88 17.87 -3.14
CA LEU A 145 12.87 18.77 -2.56
C LEU A 145 12.36 19.83 -3.54
N ILE A 146 13.26 20.42 -4.33
CA ILE A 146 12.86 21.37 -5.38
C ILE A 146 11.99 20.69 -6.44
N ARG A 147 12.35 19.47 -6.86
CA ARG A 147 11.53 18.67 -7.77
C ARG A 147 10.14 18.37 -7.19
N TRP A 148 10.09 17.94 -5.93
CA TRP A 148 8.84 17.66 -5.23
C TRP A 148 7.95 18.89 -5.11
N GLY A 149 8.51 20.04 -4.73
CA GLY A 149 7.74 21.27 -4.58
C GLY A 149 7.27 21.91 -5.91
N ALA A 150 7.81 21.46 -7.04
CA ALA A 150 7.43 21.92 -8.38
C ALA A 150 6.45 20.98 -9.09
N HIS A 151 6.19 19.80 -8.52
CA HIS A 151 5.16 18.86 -8.98
C HIS A 151 3.80 19.26 -8.39
#